data_AF-C8PRP8-F1
#
_entry.id   AF-C8PRP8-F1
#
_cell.length_a   1.000
_cell.length_b   1.000
_cell.length_c   1.000
_cell.angle_alpha   90.00
_cell.angle_beta   90.00
_cell.angle_gamma   90.00
#
_symmetry.space_group_name_H-M   'P 1'
#
loop_
_entity.id
_entity.type
_entity.pdbx_description
1 polymer ?
#
loop_
_entity_poly.entity_id
_entity_poly.type
_entity_poly.pdbx_seq_one_letter_code
_entity_poly.pdbx_strand_id
1 'polypeptide(L)' 'MVELKNLSKTYHLTNHVIEAIKDVSLTVNDGEIFGVIGYS' A
#
# COMPACT_ATOMS: atom_id res chain seq x y z
N MET A 1 1.94 15.97 6.77
CA MET A 1 2.24 15.38 5.44
C MET A 1 2.55 13.90 5.66
N VAL A 2 2.02 13.02 4.80
CA VAL A 2 2.31 11.58 4.81
C VAL A 2 2.93 11.20 3.47
N GLU A 3 3.98 10.38 3.49
CA GLU A 3 4.66 9.93 2.27
C GLU A 3 5.00 8.43 2.37
N LEU A 4 4.56 7.66 1.39
CA LEU A 4 4.93 6.27 1.13
C LEU A 4 5.73 6.25 -0.18
N LYS A 5 6.94 5.68 -0.14
CA LYS A 5 7.80 5.53 -1.30
C LYS A 5 8.08 4.05 -1.54
N ASN A 6 7.76 3.58 -2.74
CA ASN A 6 8.07 2.24 -3.22
C ASN A 6 7.69 1.11 -2.24
N LEU A 7 6.54 1.29 -1.57
CA LEU A 7 6.09 0.35 -0.54
C LEU A 7 5.72 -0.97 -1.21
N SER A 8 6.36 -2.04 -0.76
CA SER A 8 6.05 -3.40 -1.17
C SER A 8 5.86 -4.27 0.06
N LYS A 9 4.87 -5.17 0.01
CA LYS A 9 4.61 -6.12 1.08
C LYS A 9 4.20 -7.46 0.51
N THR A 10 5.00 -8.46 0.84
CA THR A 10 4.76 -9.85 0.49
C THR A 10 4.53 -10.66 1.76
N TYR A 11 3.50 -11.49 1.76
CA TYR A 11 3.23 -12.48 2.79
C TYR A 11 3.61 -13.86 2.27
N HIS A 12 4.33 -14.62 3.09
CA HIS A 12 4.68 -15.99 2.82
C HIS A 12 3.82 -16.89 3.70
N LEU A 13 2.91 -17.61 3.07
CA LEU A 13 2.03 -18.59 3.69
C LEU A 13 2.56 -19.98 3.34
N THR A 14 2.16 -20.99 4.11
CA THR A 14 2.74 -22.35 4.00
C THR A 14 2.78 -22.89 2.57
N ASN A 15 1.77 -22.57 1.77
CA ASN A 15 1.62 -23.09 0.40
C ASN A 15 1.60 -22.01 -0.70
N HIS A 16 1.72 -20.73 -0.34
CA HIS A 16 1.58 -19.65 -1.32
C HIS A 16 2.25 -18.36 -0.86
N VAL A 17 2.59 -17.52 -1.84
CA VAL A 17 3.15 -16.19 -1.64
C VAL A 17 2.14 -15.18 -2.14
N ILE A 18 1.76 -14.22 -1.29
CA ILE A 18 0.82 -13.14 -1.64
C ILE A 18 1.59 -11.83 -1.67
N GLU A 19 1.66 -11.21 -2.85
CA GLU A 19 2.12 -9.84 -3.01
C GLU A 19 0.94 -8.90 -2.72
N ALA A 20 0.81 -8.50 -1.45
CA ALA A 20 -0.33 -7.69 -0.98
C ALA A 20 -0.18 -6.21 -1.34
N ILE A 21 1.06 -5.71 -1.44
CA ILE A 21 1.36 -4.36 -1.91
C ILE A 21 2.53 -4.47 -2.88
N LYS A 22 2.37 -3.95 -4.09
CA LYS A 22 3.36 -4.01 -5.16
C LYS A 22 3.81 -2.60 -5.56
N ASP A 23 4.99 -2.19 -5.10
CA ASP A 23 5.66 -0.93 -5.45
C ASP A 23 4.75 0.30 -5.46
N VAL A 24 4.06 0.55 -4.35
CA VAL A 24 3.12 1.67 -4.23
C VAL A 24 3.83 2.90 -3.66
N SER A 25 3.71 4.03 -4.35
CA SER A 25 4.09 5.33 -3.83
C SER A 25 2.86 6.23 -3.70
N LEU A 26 2.73 6.92 -2.56
CA LEU A 26 1.60 7.78 -2.22
C LEU A 26 2.08 8.96 -1.39
N THR A 27 1.64 10.16 -1.74
CA THR A 27 1.86 11.37 -0.93
C THR A 27 0.52 11.99 -0.59
N VAL A 28 0.29 12.29 0.68
CA VAL A 28 -0.87 13.04 1.18
C VAL A 28 -0.37 14.29 1.87
N ASN A 29 -0.78 15.45 1.35
CA ASN A 29 -0.31 16.75 1.81
C ASN A 29 -1.03 17.19 3.10
N ASP A 30 -0.47 18.21 3.77
CA ASP A 30 -1.13 18.78 4.94
C ASP A 30 -2.46 19.44 4.56
N GLY A 31 -3.52 19.10 5.30
CA GLY A 31 -4.88 19.56 5.02
C GLY A 31 -5.63 18.79 3.92
N GLU A 32 -4.98 17.80 3.28
CA GLU A 32 -5.60 16.95 2.26
C GLU A 32 -6.37 15.79 2.90
N ILE A 33 -7.58 15.53 2.40
CA ILE A 33 -8.37 14.35 2.77
C ILE A 33 -8.25 13.33 1.65
N PHE A 34 -7.68 12.17 1.96
CA PHE A 34 -7.42 11.10 1.00
C PHE A 34 -8.10 9.79 1.43
N GLY A 35 -8.83 9.15 0.53
CA GLY A 35 -9.56 7.89 0.77
C GLY A 35 -9.04 6.75 -0.10
N VAL A 36 -9.01 5.54 0.46
CA VAL A 36 -8.64 4.30 -0.26
C VAL A 36 -9.88 3.42 -0.39
N ILE A 37 -10.13 2.90 -1.59
CA ILE A 37 -11.21 1.96 -1.89
C ILE A 37 -10.65 0.74 -2.63
N GLY A 38 -11.28 -0.42 -2.47
CA GLY A 38 -10.88 -1.65 -3.12
C GLY A 38 -11.93 -2.75 -2.97
N TYR A 39 -11.83 -3.77 -3.82
CA TYR A 39 -12.66 -4.97 -3.73
C TYR A 39 -12.12 -5.91 -2.64
N SER A 40 -13.02 -6.69 -2.04
CA SER A 40 -12.69 -7.80 -1.13
C SER A 40 -12.42 -9.09 -1.89
#